data_AF-D5QDT9-F1
#
_entry.id   AF-D5QDT9-F1
#
_cell.length_a   1.000
_cell.length_b   1.000
_cell.length_c   1.000
_cell.angle_alpha   90.00
_cell.angle_beta   90.00
_cell.angle_gamma   90.00
#
_symmetry.space_group_name_H-M   'P 1'
#
loop_
_entity.id
_entity.type
_entity.pdbx_description
1 polymer ?
#
loop_
_entity_poly.entity_id
_entity_poly.type
_entity_poly.pdbx_seq_one_letter_code
_entity_poly.pdbx_strand_id
1 'polypeptide(L)'
;PGEPYQTVPFVRPGGESLLRQSGWPKVRLVLEAVDRIEAIGIDPVDVAPEHWRHLHNRMLSGQAARSYTRDRHQAWLRRRAVS
;
A
#
# COMPACT_ATOMS: atom_id res chain seq x y z
N PRO A 1 -13.95 -15.36 16.93
CA PRO A 1 -14.72 -15.80 15.75
C PRO A 1 -15.79 -14.75 15.38
N GLY A 2 -15.70 -14.10 14.22
CA GLY A 2 -16.78 -13.19 13.77
C GLY A 2 -16.40 -11.92 13.02
N GLU A 3 -15.14 -11.73 12.59
CA GLU A 3 -14.83 -10.57 11.73
C GLU A 3 -15.35 -10.79 10.31
N PRO A 4 -16.00 -9.79 9.70
CA PRO A 4 -16.48 -9.88 8.33
C PRO A 4 -15.30 -10.03 7.37
N TYR A 5 -15.30 -11.09 6.57
CA TYR A 5 -14.29 -11.34 5.55
C TYR A 5 -14.93 -11.48 4.17
N GLN A 6 -14.21 -11.04 3.14
CA GLN A 6 -14.59 -11.23 1.74
C GLN A 6 -13.62 -12.20 1.08
N THR A 7 -14.15 -13.23 0.41
CA THR A 7 -13.33 -14.16 -0.35
C THR A 7 -12.92 -13.53 -1.68
N VAL A 8 -11.65 -13.20 -1.83
CA VAL A 8 -11.06 -12.77 -3.09
C VAL A 8 -10.32 -13.96 -3.70
N PRO A 9 -10.52 -14.27 -5.00
CA PRO A 9 -9.75 -15.32 -5.67
C PRO A 9 -8.25 -15.11 -5.45
N PHE A 10 -7.54 -16.19 -5.11
CA PHE A 10 -6.08 -16.22 -4.84
C PHE A 10 -5.61 -15.52 -3.55
N VAL A 11 -6.52 -15.01 -2.72
CA VAL A 11 -6.18 -14.46 -1.39
C VAL A 11 -6.57 -15.48 -0.32
N ARG A 12 -5.61 -15.87 0.52
CA ARG A 12 -5.89 -16.75 1.66
C ARG A 12 -6.78 -16.01 2.68
N PRO A 13 -7.77 -16.69 3.28
CA PRO A 13 -8.49 -16.15 4.42
C PRO A 13 -7.50 -15.64 5.49
N GLY A 14 -7.71 -14.43 5.99
CA GLY A 14 -6.78 -13.72 6.89
C GLY A 14 -5.87 -12.70 6.21
N GLY A 15 -5.84 -12.64 4.87
CA GLY A 15 -5.19 -11.55 4.13
C GLY A 15 -6.04 -10.29 4.09
N GLU A 16 -5.42 -9.11 4.23
CA GLU A 16 -6.09 -7.82 4.13
C GLU A 16 -5.83 -7.15 2.75
N SER A 17 -6.88 -6.69 2.09
CA SER A 17 -6.78 -5.94 0.84
C SER A 17 -6.45 -4.47 1.12
N LEU A 18 -5.18 -4.09 1.00
CA LEU A 18 -4.72 -2.72 1.24
C LEU A 18 -5.04 -1.74 0.09
N LEU A 19 -4.97 -2.24 -1.14
CA LEU A 19 -5.20 -1.47 -2.35
C LEU A 19 -5.77 -2.39 -3.43
N ARG A 20 -6.84 -1.95 -4.08
CA ARG A 20 -7.40 -2.59 -5.27
C ARG A 20 -7.70 -1.53 -6.32
N GLN A 21 -7.21 -1.71 -7.53
CA GLN A 21 -7.52 -0.85 -8.67
C GLN A 21 -7.79 -1.70 -9.90
N SER A 22 -8.67 -1.21 -10.75
CA SER A 22 -8.98 -1.78 -12.06
C SER A 22 -8.86 -0.71 -13.14
N GLY A 23 -8.55 -1.15 -14.36
CA GLY A 23 -8.38 -0.27 -15.51
C GLY A 23 -7.00 0.34 -15.60
N TRP A 24 -6.46 0.38 -16.82
CA TRP A 24 -5.08 0.76 -17.09
C TRP A 24 -4.65 2.11 -16.51
N PRO A 25 -5.44 3.21 -16.60
CA PRO A 25 -5.01 4.51 -16.08
C PRO A 25 -4.70 4.49 -14.58
N LYS A 26 -5.52 3.78 -13.80
CA LYS A 26 -5.33 3.65 -12.35
C LYS A 26 -4.21 2.66 -12.02
N VAL A 27 -4.15 1.54 -12.74
CA VAL A 27 -3.07 0.56 -12.58
C VAL A 27 -1.70 1.19 -12.82
N ARG A 28 -1.56 2.01 -13.88
CA ARG A 28 -0.31 2.73 -14.17
C ARG A 28 0.13 3.62 -13.01
N LEU A 29 -0.79 4.36 -12.38
CA LEU A 29 -0.45 5.20 -11.23
C LEU A 29 0.05 4.39 -10.02
N VAL A 30 -0.46 3.17 -9.84
CA VAL A 30 0.01 2.27 -8.79
C VAL A 30 1.40 1.74 -9.11
N LEU A 31 1.64 1.33 -10.36
CA LEU A 31 2.96 0.89 -10.82
C LEU A 31 4.00 2.01 -10.69
N GLU A 32 3.67 3.23 -11.10
CA GLU A 32 4.55 4.39 -10.89
C GLU A 32 4.81 4.68 -9.40
N ALA A 33 3.89 4.35 -8.50
CA ALA A 33 4.13 4.48 -7.06
C ALA A 33 5.11 3.40 -6.56
N VAL A 34 4.98 2.17 -7.06
CA VAL A 34 5.92 1.06 -6.83
C VAL A 34 7.32 1.43 -7.35
N ASP A 35 7.43 1.90 -8.59
CA ASP A 35 8.71 2.29 -9.19
C ASP A 35 9.43 3.37 -8.36
N ARG A 36 8.69 4.35 -7.81
CA ARG A 36 9.26 5.39 -6.94
C ARG A 36 9.77 4.84 -5.60
N ILE A 37 9.13 3.81 -5.06
CA ILE A 37 9.56 3.12 -3.84
C ILE A 37 10.83 2.31 -4.13
N GLU A 38 10.86 1.56 -5.23
CA GLU A 38 12.02 0.79 -5.64
C GLU A 38 13.22 1.69 -5.95
N ALA A 39 12.99 2.85 -6.57
CA ALA A 39 14.03 3.85 -6.86
C ALA A 39 14.70 4.40 -5.60
N ILE A 40 14.01 4.42 -4.45
CA ILE A 40 14.61 4.78 -3.16
C ILE A 40 15.22 3.58 -2.43
N GLY A 41 15.30 2.41 -3.06
CA GLY A 41 15.95 1.20 -2.55
C GLY A 41 15.17 0.49 -1.45
N ILE A 42 13.85 0.60 -1.45
CA ILE A 42 12.97 -0.09 -0.50
C ILE A 42 12.17 -1.13 -1.29
N ASP A 43 12.09 -2.36 -0.78
CA ASP A 43 11.20 -3.36 -1.35
C ASP A 43 9.74 -2.93 -1.10
N PRO A 44 8.87 -2.85 -2.13
CA PRO A 44 7.45 -2.55 -1.99
C PRO A 44 6.73 -3.40 -0.94
N VAL A 45 7.16 -4.65 -0.71
CA VAL A 45 6.55 -5.53 0.30
C VAL A 45 6.90 -5.12 1.74
N ASP A 46 8.01 -4.39 1.92
CA ASP A 46 8.46 -3.87 3.22
C ASP A 46 7.89 -2.48 3.54
N VAL A 47 7.15 -1.88 2.60
CA VAL A 47 6.50 -0.59 2.82
C VAL A 47 5.37 -0.71 3.83
N ALA A 48 5.25 0.31 4.68
CA ALA A 48 4.15 0.45 5.64
C ALA A 48 2.78 0.19 4.98
N PRO A 49 1.96 -0.76 5.47
CA PRO A 49 0.64 -1.05 4.91
C PRO A 49 -0.29 0.18 4.81
N GLU A 50 -0.13 1.13 5.73
CA GLU A 50 -0.83 2.42 5.76
C GLU A 50 -0.55 3.26 4.51
N HIS A 51 0.64 3.16 3.91
CA HIS A 51 0.99 3.86 2.69
C HIS A 51 0.11 3.39 1.52
N TRP A 52 -0.05 2.07 1.36
CA TRP A 52 -0.90 1.49 0.33
C TRP A 52 -2.37 1.87 0.50
N ARG A 53 -2.89 1.84 1.74
CA ARG A 53 -4.26 2.31 2.04
C ARG A 53 -4.43 3.80 1.72
N HIS A 54 -3.42 4.62 2.05
CA HIS A 54 -3.44 6.06 1.74
C HIS A 54 -3.42 6.32 0.23
N LEU A 55 -2.60 5.58 -0.52
CA LEU A 55 -2.58 5.64 -1.98
C LEU A 55 -3.95 5.31 -2.56
N HIS A 56 -4.58 4.22 -2.11
CA HIS A 56 -5.91 3.82 -2.54
C HIS A 56 -6.96 4.92 -2.28
N ASN A 57 -7.02 5.44 -1.05
CA ASN A 57 -7.95 6.48 -0.67
C ASN A 57 -7.78 7.74 -1.51
N ARG A 58 -6.53 8.16 -1.77
CA ARG A 58 -6.27 9.35 -2.59
C ARG A 58 -6.67 9.16 -4.04
N MET A 59 -6.43 7.97 -4.61
CA MET A 59 -6.88 7.66 -5.96
C MET A 59 -8.41 7.68 -6.09
N LEU A 60 -9.14 7.21 -5.08
CA LEU A 60 -10.60 7.30 -5.05
C LEU A 60 -11.10 8.74 -4.94
N SER A 61 -10.39 9.59 -4.20
CA SER A 61 -10.72 11.01 -4.05
C SER A 61 -10.15 11.92 -5.15
N GLY A 62 -9.51 11.36 -6.20
CA GLY A 62 -8.88 12.14 -7.27
C GLY A 62 -7.70 13.01 -6.82
N GLN A 63 -7.12 12.73 -5.65
CA GLN A 63 -6.00 13.48 -5.08
C GLN A 63 -4.67 12.89 -5.52
N ALA A 64 -3.64 13.74 -5.65
CA ALA A 64 -2.28 13.29 -5.93
C ALA A 64 -1.74 12.39 -4.80
N ALA A 65 -1.12 11.27 -5.20
CA ALA A 65 -0.43 10.37 -4.30
C ALA A 65 0.71 11.09 -3.57
N ARG A 66 0.88 10.83 -2.27
CA ARG A 66 2.05 11.31 -1.53
C ARG A 66 3.22 10.37 -1.80
N SER A 67 4.40 10.92 -2.01
CA SER A 67 5.63 10.14 -2.10
C SER A 67 5.90 9.39 -0.80
N TYR A 68 6.37 8.15 -0.92
CA TYR A 68 6.98 7.43 0.20
C TYR A 68 8.44 7.86 0.31
N THR A 69 8.92 8.08 1.52
CA THR A 69 10.29 8.55 1.77
C THR A 69 11.00 7.62 2.72
N ARG A 70 12.34 7.61 2.65
CA ARG A 70 13.18 6.81 3.56
C ARG A 70 12.95 7.18 5.03
N ASP A 71 12.77 8.45 5.34
CA ASP A 71 12.45 8.91 6.70
C ASP A 71 11.14 8.30 7.22
N ARG A 72 10.09 8.31 6.39
CA ARG A 72 8.80 7.68 6.74
C ARG A 72 8.94 6.18 6.95
N HIS A 73 9.76 5.52 6.14
CA HIS A 73 10.05 4.10 6.30
C HIS A 73 10.75 3.80 7.62
N GLN A 74 11.79 4.57 7.97
CA GLN A 74 12.50 4.43 9.24
C GLN A 74 11.59 4.71 10.45
N ALA A 75 10.74 5.74 10.38
CA ALA A 75 9.76 6.03 11.42
C ALA A 75 8.76 4.89 11.61
N TRP A 76 8.33 4.26 10.52
CA TRP A 76 7.45 3.08 10.59
C TRP A 76 8.14 1.86 11.19
N LEU A 77 9.38 1.54 10.77
CA LEU A 77 10.15 0.44 11.33
C LEU A 77 10.32 0.58 12.85
N ARG A 78 10.63 1.79 13.34
CA ARG A 78 10.76 2.07 14.78
C ARG A 78 9.46 1.83 15.54
N ARG A 79 8.30 2.23 14.98
CA ARG A 79 6.98 1.98 15.61
C ARG A 79 6.68 0.49 15.67
N ARG A 80 6.97 -0.24 14.60
CA ARG A 80 6.78 -1.70 14.53
C ARG A 80 7.66 -2.45 15.54
N ALA A 81 8.87 -1.98 15.80
CA ALA A 81 9.78 -2.59 16.77
C ALA A 81 9.34 -2.42 18.25
N VAL A 82 8.41 -1.50 18.53
CA VAL A 82 7.91 -1.19 19.88
C VAL A 82 6.50 -1.77 20.11
N SER A 83 5.91 -2.40 19.09
CA SER A 83 4.55 -2.96 19.12
C SER A 83 4.53 -4.44 19.44
#